data_AF-A0A7I0HPW9-F1
#
_entry.id   AF-A0A7I0HPW9-F1
#
_cell.length_a   1.000
_cell.length_b   1.000
_cell.length_c   1.000
_cell.angle_alpha   90.00
_cell.angle_beta   90.00
_cell.angle_gamma   90.00
#
_symmetry.space_group_name_H-M   'P 1'
#
loop_
_entity.id
_entity.type
_entity.pdbx_description
1 polymer ?
#
loop_
_entity_poly.entity_id
_entity_poly.type
_entity_poly.pdbx_seq_one_letter_code
_entity_poly.pdbx_strand_id
1 'polypeptide(L)'
;MKSKLNYRILPVILSLGIFASCNFESYISISFLEIQNLLRSKEKKGILFPATIRLEVSGSESCEKDKGKITDYVNDYLIEPGEGVCINDSDKMKTYLQIEGKVKMVNDESLLQNDIHLVSFSTFEKDKEIKVALHLNSNSFYSISAFSQREFWSKL
;
A
#
# COMPACT_ATOMS: atom_id res chain seq x y z
N MET A 1 51.81 26.05 21.52
CA MET A 1 51.02 26.70 20.46
C MET A 1 50.50 25.62 19.52
N LYS A 2 49.19 25.56 19.31
CA LYS A 2 48.47 24.47 18.63
C LYS A 2 48.57 24.59 17.10
N SER A 3 48.90 23.46 16.46
CA SER A 3 48.45 22.87 15.18
C SER A 3 47.99 23.77 14.01
N LYS A 4 48.41 23.40 12.79
CA LYS A 4 47.47 23.05 11.70
C LYS A 4 48.17 22.19 10.63
N LEU A 5 47.91 20.89 10.68
CA LEU A 5 48.25 19.92 9.64
C LEU A 5 47.08 19.86 8.65
N ASN A 6 47.32 20.23 7.39
CA ASN A 6 46.31 20.21 6.32
C ASN A 6 46.15 18.78 5.76
N TYR A 7 45.10 18.07 6.18
CA TYR A 7 44.61 16.89 5.47
C TYR A 7 43.52 17.32 4.47
N ARG A 8 43.80 17.21 3.18
CA ARG A 8 42.76 17.17 2.14
C ARG A 8 42.19 15.76 2.11
N ILE A 9 41.14 15.52 2.89
CA ILE A 9 40.30 14.33 2.74
C ILE A 9 39.35 14.62 1.58
N LEU A 10 39.55 13.90 0.48
CA LEU A 10 38.57 13.83 -0.60
C LEU A 10 37.38 13.05 -0.03
N PRO A 11 36.17 13.63 0.11
CA PRO A 11 35.03 12.81 0.42
C PRO A 11 34.65 12.10 -0.87
N VAL A 12 35.19 10.89 -1.06
CA VAL A 12 34.51 9.83 -1.80
C VAL A 12 33.24 9.56 -0.99
N ILE A 13 32.20 10.34 -1.23
CA ILE A 13 30.85 9.98 -0.83
C ILE A 13 30.47 8.85 -1.78
N LEU A 14 30.83 7.66 -1.32
CA LEU A 14 30.25 6.38 -1.66
C LEU A 14 28.77 6.61 -1.97
N SER A 15 28.42 6.47 -3.24
CA SER A 15 27.05 6.43 -3.76
C SER A 15 26.34 5.16 -3.26
N LEU A 16 26.20 5.05 -1.94
CA LEU A 16 25.41 4.03 -1.27
C LEU A 16 23.98 4.56 -1.13
N GLY A 17 23.11 4.06 -2.01
CA GLY A 17 21.69 3.96 -1.72
C GLY A 17 20.84 5.20 -2.01
N ILE A 18 20.82 5.66 -3.26
CA ILE A 18 19.58 6.25 -3.79
C ILE A 18 18.69 5.05 -4.15
N PHE A 19 18.13 4.39 -3.14
CA PHE A 19 17.00 3.50 -3.38
C PHE A 19 15.88 4.41 -3.87
N ALA A 20 15.60 4.36 -5.16
CA ALA A 20 14.39 4.92 -5.74
C ALA A 20 13.21 4.36 -4.92
N SER A 21 12.68 5.19 -4.04
CA SER A 21 11.59 4.80 -3.14
C SER A 21 10.37 4.54 -4.02
N CYS A 22 9.96 3.28 -4.10
CA CYS A 22 8.67 2.92 -4.70
C CYS A 22 7.58 3.63 -3.91
N ASN A 23 6.87 4.57 -4.54
CA ASN A 23 5.71 5.18 -3.91
C ASN A 23 4.54 4.21 -4.06
N PHE A 24 4.35 3.38 -3.05
CA PHE A 24 3.13 2.62 -2.87
C PHE A 24 2.00 3.61 -2.51
N GLU A 25 1.01 3.75 -3.38
CA GLU A 25 -0.17 4.59 -3.13
C GLU A 25 -1.40 3.67 -3.01
N SER A 26 -2.10 3.72 -1.88
CA SER A 26 -3.39 3.02 -1.72
C SER A 26 -4.48 4.01 -1.38
N TYR A 27 -5.59 3.93 -2.13
CA TYR A 27 -6.75 4.79 -1.98
C TYR A 27 -7.95 3.96 -1.57
N ILE A 28 -8.65 4.44 -0.55
CA ILE A 28 -9.85 3.79 -0.03
C ILE A 28 -10.88 4.89 0.20
N SER A 29 -12.03 4.74 -0.43
CA SER A 29 -13.13 5.69 -0.32
C SER A 29 -14.24 5.07 0.53
N ILE A 30 -14.52 5.67 1.67
CA ILE A 30 -15.59 5.25 2.57
C ILE A 30 -16.43 6.49 2.89
N SER A 31 -17.72 6.42 2.61
CA SER A 31 -18.66 7.49 2.93
C SER A 31 -19.03 7.48 4.42
N PHE A 32 -19.42 8.65 4.93
CA PHE A 32 -19.85 8.75 6.32
C PHE A 32 -21.10 7.92 6.63
N LEU A 33 -22.03 7.79 5.67
CA LEU A 33 -23.22 6.95 5.81
C LEU A 33 -22.85 5.48 6.02
N GLU A 34 -21.83 5.00 5.31
CA GLU A 34 -21.34 3.63 5.44
C GLU A 34 -20.72 3.38 6.82
N ILE A 35 -19.94 4.33 7.34
CA ILE A 35 -19.41 4.30 8.71
C ILE A 35 -20.57 4.19 9.73
N GLN A 36 -21.61 5.02 9.57
CA GLN A 36 -22.77 5.00 10.46
C GLN A 36 -23.53 3.68 10.39
N ASN A 37 -23.70 3.11 9.20
CA ASN A 37 -24.36 1.82 9.02
C ASN A 37 -23.56 0.69 9.67
N LEU A 38 -22.23 0.70 9.55
CA LEU A 38 -21.37 -0.29 10.21
C LEU A 38 -21.46 -0.21 11.73
N LEU A 39 -21.42 0.99 12.31
CA LEU A 39 -21.53 1.18 13.77
C LEU A 39 -22.87 0.68 14.32
N ARG A 40 -23.95 0.83 13.54
CA ARG A 40 -25.29 0.33 13.89
C ARG A 40 -25.44 -1.16 13.60
N SER A 41 -24.58 -1.73 12.77
CA SER A 41 -24.62 -3.14 12.39
C SER A 41 -24.21 -4.02 13.58
N LYS A 42 -24.91 -5.15 13.72
CA LYS A 42 -24.52 -6.24 14.63
C LYS A 42 -23.65 -7.29 13.91
N GLU A 43 -23.26 -7.03 12.67
CA GLU A 43 -22.48 -7.98 11.86
C GLU A 43 -21.04 -8.09 12.34
N LYS A 44 -20.72 -9.25 12.91
CA LYS A 44 -19.36 -9.60 13.34
C LYS A 44 -18.42 -9.97 12.19
N LYS A 45 -18.95 -10.16 10.98
CA LYS A 45 -18.15 -10.50 9.79
C LYS A 45 -17.52 -9.26 9.14
N GLY A 46 -17.98 -8.06 9.49
CA GLY A 46 -17.58 -6.82 8.84
C GLY A 46 -18.29 -6.60 7.51
N ILE A 47 -18.21 -5.37 7.02
CA ILE A 47 -18.73 -4.94 5.73
C ILE A 47 -17.54 -4.75 4.78
N LEU A 48 -17.73 -5.13 3.51
CA LEU A 48 -16.71 -5.00 2.47
C LEU A 48 -16.88 -3.67 1.74
N PHE A 49 -15.79 -2.92 1.61
CA PHE A 49 -15.76 -1.61 0.94
C PHE A 49 -14.82 -1.62 -0.25
N PRO A 50 -15.18 -0.93 -1.36
CA PRO A 50 -14.28 -0.77 -2.50
C PRO A 50 -12.94 -0.15 -2.09
N ALA A 51 -11.86 -0.70 -2.63
CA ALA A 51 -10.50 -0.21 -2.43
C ALA A 51 -9.73 -0.24 -3.74
N THR A 52 -8.77 0.67 -3.87
CA THR A 52 -7.90 0.79 -5.04
C THR A 52 -6.45 0.84 -4.59
N ILE A 53 -5.64 -0.11 -5.03
CA ILE A 53 -4.18 -0.10 -4.84
C ILE A 53 -3.54 0.41 -6.13
N ARG A 54 -2.54 1.29 -6.01
CA ARG A 54 -1.68 1.74 -7.11
C ARG A 54 -0.22 1.46 -6.78
N LEU A 55 0.38 0.59 -7.59
CA LEU A 55 1.80 0.26 -7.51
C LEU A 55 2.56 1.03 -8.57
N GLU A 56 3.51 1.86 -8.20
CA GLU A 56 4.40 2.51 -9.17
C GLU A 56 5.30 1.46 -9.85
N VAL A 57 5.39 1.54 -11.18
CA VAL A 57 6.16 0.62 -12.03
C VAL A 57 7.04 1.39 -13.01
N SER A 58 8.08 0.75 -13.52
CA SER A 58 9.11 1.37 -14.36
C SER A 58 8.66 1.57 -15.83
N GLY A 59 7.52 2.23 -16.03
CA GLY A 59 6.98 2.57 -17.35
C GLY A 59 5.93 1.58 -17.88
N SER A 60 5.22 2.00 -18.94
CA SER A 60 4.07 1.25 -19.48
C SER A 60 4.44 -0.12 -20.04
N GLU A 61 5.62 -0.27 -20.65
CA GLU A 61 6.06 -1.55 -21.21
C GLU A 61 6.30 -2.61 -20.11
N SER A 62 6.99 -2.24 -19.02
CA SER A 62 7.15 -3.13 -17.86
C SER A 62 5.81 -3.41 -17.18
N CYS A 63 4.93 -2.40 -17.10
CA CYS A 63 3.59 -2.58 -16.57
C CYS A 63 2.84 -3.68 -17.31
N GLU A 64 2.69 -3.59 -18.63
CA GLU A 64 1.94 -4.58 -19.42
C GLU A 64 2.59 -5.96 -19.41
N LYS A 65 3.93 -6.02 -19.44
CA LYS A 65 4.67 -7.28 -19.42
C LYS A 65 4.47 -8.05 -18.12
N ASP A 66 4.59 -7.37 -16.98
CA ASP A 66 4.59 -8.03 -15.68
C ASP A 66 3.18 -8.06 -15.04
N LYS A 67 2.23 -7.25 -15.57
CA LYS A 67 0.84 -7.03 -15.08
C LYS A 67 0.21 -8.25 -14.41
N GLY A 68 0.04 -9.34 -15.16
CA GLY A 68 -0.67 -10.53 -14.69
C GLY A 68 -0.04 -11.12 -13.44
N LYS A 69 1.30 -11.22 -13.43
CA LYS A 69 2.06 -11.78 -12.30
C LYS A 69 1.88 -10.95 -11.02
N ILE A 70 1.84 -9.62 -11.14
CA ILE A 70 1.69 -8.73 -9.99
C ILE A 70 0.24 -8.70 -9.53
N THR A 71 -0.71 -8.66 -10.46
CA THR A 71 -2.14 -8.77 -10.14
C THR A 71 -2.39 -10.04 -9.34
N ASP A 72 -1.93 -11.20 -9.81
CA ASP A 72 -2.07 -12.47 -9.09
C ASP A 72 -1.46 -12.39 -7.68
N TYR A 73 -0.29 -11.78 -7.53
CA TYR A 73 0.38 -11.65 -6.23
C TYR A 73 -0.36 -10.73 -5.25
N VAL A 74 -0.88 -9.59 -5.72
CA VAL A 74 -1.59 -8.62 -4.88
C VAL A 74 -3.00 -9.12 -4.54
N ASN A 75 -3.61 -9.89 -5.43
CA ASN A 75 -4.94 -10.44 -5.29
C ASN A 75 -5.09 -11.33 -4.05
N ASP A 76 -4.03 -12.02 -3.63
CA ASP A 76 -4.01 -12.81 -2.40
C ASP A 76 -4.25 -11.98 -1.12
N TYR A 77 -4.06 -10.66 -1.20
CA TYR A 77 -4.18 -9.74 -0.08
C TYR A 77 -5.37 -8.77 -0.19
N LEU A 78 -6.22 -8.93 -1.22
CA LEU A 78 -7.45 -8.17 -1.41
C LEU A 78 -8.66 -9.10 -1.38
N ILE A 79 -9.81 -8.56 -0.97
CA ILE A 79 -11.08 -9.29 -1.02
C ILE A 79 -11.73 -9.02 -2.38
N GLU A 80 -12.16 -10.05 -3.10
CA GLU A 80 -12.77 -9.91 -4.44
C GLU A 80 -11.97 -8.99 -5.38
N PRO A 81 -10.68 -9.30 -5.62
CA PRO A 81 -9.85 -8.47 -6.46
C PRO A 81 -10.32 -8.47 -7.92
N GLY A 82 -10.21 -7.31 -8.56
CA GLY A 82 -10.39 -7.12 -9.99
C GLY A 82 -9.10 -7.35 -10.77
N GLU A 83 -9.20 -7.18 -12.08
CA GLU A 83 -8.03 -7.20 -12.95
C GLU A 83 -7.15 -5.95 -12.73
N GLY A 84 -5.84 -6.12 -12.88
CA GLY A 84 -4.94 -4.97 -12.92
C GLY A 84 -5.20 -4.09 -14.14
N VAL A 85 -4.90 -2.80 -14.04
CA VAL A 85 -4.96 -1.85 -15.15
C VAL A 85 -3.73 -0.96 -15.09
N CYS A 86 -3.00 -0.86 -16.19
CA CYS A 86 -1.87 0.06 -16.30
C CYS A 86 -2.38 1.47 -16.56
N ILE A 87 -2.00 2.40 -15.70
CA ILE A 87 -2.40 3.81 -15.76
C ILE A 87 -1.14 4.67 -15.86
N ASN A 88 -1.12 5.57 -16.83
CA ASN A 88 -0.10 6.60 -16.92
C ASN A 88 -0.61 7.89 -16.28
N ASP A 89 0.06 8.30 -15.22
CA ASP A 89 -0.12 9.62 -14.60
C ASP A 89 0.84 10.58 -15.30
N SER A 90 0.35 11.21 -16.37
CA SER A 90 1.12 12.15 -17.20
C SER A 90 1.61 13.36 -16.40
N ASP A 91 0.85 13.79 -15.38
CA ASP A 91 1.19 14.94 -14.55
C ASP A 91 2.39 14.62 -13.64
N LYS A 92 2.48 13.38 -13.15
CA LYS A 92 3.60 12.91 -12.32
C LYS A 92 4.74 12.27 -13.13
N MET A 93 4.57 12.09 -14.45
CA MET A 93 5.46 11.29 -15.30
C MET A 93 5.70 9.87 -14.74
N LYS A 94 4.65 9.24 -14.20
CA LYS A 94 4.72 7.92 -13.56
C LYS A 94 3.74 6.95 -14.19
N THR A 95 4.12 5.68 -14.22
CA THR A 95 3.20 4.58 -14.56
C THR A 95 2.85 3.83 -13.29
N TYR A 96 1.57 3.51 -13.15
CA TYR A 96 1.04 2.72 -12.06
C TYR A 96 0.33 1.48 -12.57
N LEU A 97 0.49 0.36 -11.87
CA LEU A 97 -0.45 -0.74 -11.93
C LEU A 97 -1.54 -0.50 -10.88
N GLN A 98 -2.75 -0.21 -11.35
CA GLN A 98 -3.94 -0.06 -10.50
C GLN A 98 -4.63 -1.42 -10.36
N ILE A 99 -4.99 -1.80 -9.13
CA ILE A 99 -5.76 -3.02 -8.84
C ILE A 99 -6.91 -2.60 -7.93
N GLU A 100 -8.12 -2.94 -8.34
CA GLU A 100 -9.33 -2.72 -7.54
C GLU A 100 -9.67 -3.97 -6.75
N GLY A 101 -10.33 -3.80 -5.63
CA GLY A 101 -10.84 -4.91 -4.83
C GLY A 101 -11.66 -4.38 -3.68
N LYS A 102 -11.74 -5.14 -2.60
CA LYS A 102 -12.43 -4.75 -1.39
C LYS A 102 -11.54 -4.90 -0.17
N VAL A 103 -11.80 -4.07 0.82
CA VAL A 103 -11.22 -4.15 2.16
C VAL A 103 -12.30 -4.42 3.18
N LYS A 104 -11.91 -5.06 4.27
CA LYS A 104 -12.80 -5.39 5.36
C LYS A 104 -12.87 -4.24 6.36
N MET A 105 -14.07 -3.89 6.76
CA MET A 105 -14.31 -2.91 7.81
C MET A 105 -15.21 -3.52 8.89
N VAL A 106 -14.76 -3.46 10.13
CA VAL A 106 -15.43 -4.08 11.29
C VAL A 106 -15.72 -3.03 12.36
N ASN A 107 -16.67 -3.30 13.25
CA ASN A 107 -16.96 -2.41 14.38
C ASN A 107 -16.15 -2.71 15.66
N ASP A 108 -15.18 -3.61 15.57
CA ASP A 108 -14.34 -4.07 16.69
C ASP A 108 -12.98 -4.51 16.17
N GLU A 109 -11.91 -3.91 16.69
CA GLU A 109 -10.52 -4.21 16.34
C GLU A 109 -10.13 -5.68 16.61
N SER A 110 -10.70 -6.32 17.64
CA SER A 110 -10.40 -7.71 17.97
C SER A 110 -10.76 -8.69 16.86
N LEU A 111 -11.66 -8.31 15.96
CA LEU A 111 -12.08 -9.10 14.79
C LEU A 111 -11.05 -9.10 13.65
N LEU A 112 -9.95 -8.36 13.80
CA LEU A 112 -8.87 -8.22 12.80
C LEU A 112 -7.61 -9.03 13.12
N GLN A 113 -7.52 -9.70 14.27
CA GLN A 113 -6.28 -10.35 14.74
C GLN A 113 -5.69 -11.41 13.77
N ASN A 114 -6.54 -12.02 12.94
CA ASN A 114 -6.14 -13.04 11.96
C ASN A 114 -6.38 -12.57 10.51
N ASP A 115 -6.51 -11.26 10.29
CA ASP A 115 -6.78 -10.73 8.97
C ASP A 115 -5.48 -10.67 8.14
N ILE A 116 -5.42 -11.49 7.09
CA ILE A 116 -4.26 -11.58 6.20
C ILE A 116 -4.27 -10.47 5.12
N HIS A 117 -5.40 -9.79 4.95
CA HIS A 117 -5.55 -8.79 3.88
C HIS A 117 -4.68 -7.56 4.15
N LEU A 118 -4.28 -6.89 3.08
CA LEU A 118 -3.30 -5.80 3.12
C LEU A 118 -3.76 -4.66 4.03
N VAL A 119 -5.04 -4.30 3.91
CA VAL A 119 -5.66 -3.19 4.62
C VAL A 119 -7.00 -3.62 5.18
N SER A 120 -7.24 -3.28 6.44
CA SER A 120 -8.53 -3.41 7.10
C SER A 120 -8.82 -2.18 7.95
N PHE A 121 -10.07 -1.99 8.32
CA PHE A 121 -10.49 -0.87 9.15
C PHE A 121 -11.31 -1.34 10.33
N SER A 122 -11.17 -0.66 11.46
CA SER A 122 -12.09 -0.79 12.57
C SER A 122 -12.75 0.54 12.88
N THR A 123 -14.05 0.53 13.19
CA THR A 123 -14.77 1.70 13.68
C THR A 123 -15.45 1.44 14.98
N PHE A 124 -15.23 2.32 15.96
CA PHE A 124 -15.80 2.16 17.28
C PHE A 124 -16.12 3.52 17.87
N GLU A 125 -17.05 3.53 18.83
CA GLU A 125 -17.35 4.72 19.60
C GLU A 125 -16.40 4.79 20.81
N LYS A 126 -15.76 5.94 21.00
CA LYS A 126 -14.92 6.21 22.18
C LYS A 126 -15.06 7.67 22.56
N ASP A 127 -15.29 7.94 23.85
CA ASP A 127 -15.42 9.31 24.38
C ASP A 127 -16.51 10.15 23.68
N LYS A 128 -17.62 9.51 23.27
CA LYS A 128 -18.72 10.10 22.47
C LYS A 128 -18.30 10.54 21.06
N GLU A 129 -17.16 10.07 20.57
CA GLU A 129 -16.69 10.30 19.21
C GLU A 129 -16.65 8.99 18.43
N ILE A 130 -16.89 9.08 17.12
CA ILE A 130 -16.65 7.98 16.19
C ILE A 130 -15.16 7.98 15.84
N LYS A 131 -14.49 6.86 16.12
CA LYS A 131 -13.11 6.63 15.68
C LYS A 131 -13.10 5.68 14.51
N VAL A 132 -12.24 5.98 13.54
CA VAL A 132 -11.88 5.09 12.43
C VAL A 132 -10.39 4.81 12.58
N ALA A 133 -10.03 3.53 12.69
CA ALA A 133 -8.63 3.10 12.70
C ALA A 133 -8.33 2.31 11.43
N LEU A 134 -7.22 2.66 10.79
CA LEU A 134 -6.63 1.97 9.65
C LEU A 134 -5.65 0.92 10.19
N HIS A 135 -5.83 -0.32 9.76
CA HIS A 135 -4.96 -1.44 10.10
C HIS A 135 -4.26 -1.92 8.84
N LEU A 136 -2.93 -1.81 8.84
CA LEU A 136 -2.09 -2.32 7.77
C LEU A 136 -1.45 -3.63 8.22
N ASN A 137 -1.67 -4.72 7.47
CA ASN A 137 -0.95 -5.95 7.74
C ASN A 137 0.50 -5.77 7.26
N SER A 138 1.42 -5.51 8.20
CA SER A 138 2.81 -5.22 7.88
C SER A 138 3.48 -6.36 7.12
N ASN A 139 3.16 -7.62 7.42
CA ASN A 139 3.73 -8.76 6.71
C ASN A 139 3.29 -8.79 5.24
N SER A 140 1.99 -8.57 4.98
CA SER A 140 1.44 -8.47 3.62
C SER A 140 2.06 -7.30 2.87
N PHE A 141 2.19 -6.14 3.52
CA PHE A 141 2.82 -4.96 2.95
C PHE A 141 4.29 -5.19 2.57
N TYR A 142 5.10 -5.74 3.48
CA TYR A 142 6.50 -6.04 3.20
C TYR A 142 6.66 -7.09 2.09
N SER A 143 5.76 -8.07 2.04
CA SER A 143 5.76 -9.12 1.02
C SER A 143 5.49 -8.54 -0.38
N ILE A 144 4.46 -7.69 -0.52
CA ILE A 144 4.17 -6.96 -1.77
C ILE A 144 5.31 -6.02 -2.14
N SER A 145 5.85 -5.25 -1.18
CA SER A 145 6.95 -4.33 -1.43
C SER A 145 8.20 -5.05 -1.94
N ALA A 146 8.60 -6.15 -1.29
CA ALA A 146 9.75 -6.96 -1.67
C ALA A 146 9.54 -7.69 -3.01
N PHE A 147 8.32 -8.14 -3.29
CA PHE A 147 7.97 -8.70 -4.59
C PHE A 147 8.12 -7.66 -5.70
N SER A 148 7.52 -6.49 -5.54
CA SER A 148 7.60 -5.39 -6.50
C SER A 148 9.05 -4.95 -6.76
N GLN A 149 9.87 -4.78 -5.71
CA GLN A 149 11.27 -4.43 -5.89
C GLN A 149 12.04 -5.47 -6.72
N ARG A 150 11.82 -6.77 -6.46
CA ARG A 150 12.46 -7.85 -7.23
C ARG A 150 11.99 -7.85 -8.68
N GLU A 151 10.70 -7.72 -8.94
CA GLU A 151 10.18 -7.92 -10.29
C GLU A 151 10.36 -6.72 -11.21
N PHE A 152 10.22 -5.50 -10.67
CA PHE A 152 10.28 -4.27 -11.47
C PHE A 152 11.66 -3.61 -11.51
N TRP A 153 12.41 -3.66 -10.40
CA TRP A 153 13.61 -2.82 -10.25
C TRP A 153 14.93 -3.58 -10.25
N SER A 154 14.93 -4.87 -9.90
CA SER A 154 16.18 -5.67 -9.96
C SER A 154 16.62 -6.03 -11.39
N LYS A 155 15.82 -5.65 -12.41
CA LYS A 155 16.11 -5.88 -13.84
C LYS A 155 16.62 -4.62 -14.58
N LEU A 156 16.82 -3.51 -13.86
CA LEU A 156 17.50 -2.30 -14.33
C LEU A 156 19.00 -2.38 -14.00
#